data_AF-A0A9P8LI89-F1
#
_entry.id   AF-A0A9P8LI89-F1
#
_cell.length_a   1.000
_cell.length_b   1.000
_cell.length_c   1.000
_cell.angle_alpha   90.00
_cell.angle_beta   90.00
_cell.angle_gamma   90.00
#
_symmetry.space_group_name_H-M   'P 1'
#
loop_
_entity.id
_entity.type
_entity.pdbx_description
1 polymer ?
#
loop_
_entity_poly.entity_id
_entity_poly.type
_entity_poly.pdbx_seq_one_letter_code
_entity_poly.pdbx_strand_id
1 'polypeptide(L)'
;MAFCFGTDPGTVTLNHWVSCSGSTHAVVKIGSESRPRRISLLGILDRLRRLEDGLEENVRAEKSKFGEDPNLLYRNLYGSLLHDPDKYKRPHLGMEKQIADLITVLSRSDWIDFSRQENQVVARFFTSKDQDRYRLFFHQLLLSVELFLRIHSKDHSTWAKKRLLPQLPPKIAWDLAVAQRWIENMGIEKPKARSQQVSINFVFHNKKQQIEALRNFAWTLKWPNMTEIEYILEERDQDERPLEDRSADAMSWFTGVVLPGKTMPWILMNSLIDCDRDTGNSLKYLSHMHRNTGFQYRANTYWNWECIVGKVLGAASGVNQIAGWIGPCRFTPDLKRIEVVRVNQKPSRQRLSPKDVATMCERSDPIGPEDSAYPVRDYELVAPDTDDISDAIRMEKLNFTPTSSKLRGENRSQETCPVTFDAAITFAIAGRSWPLRLTYDVMFIAAYPCHGGPHVLFCGHAYRAVKIEDVVDIRDWGYSERMGGSSVSDDEPDDTQKVTLYHNTVKEVLVIEALGVADNEVFARAWCSHWGVSAVTANINRTCMACSVREAYAACLSVVILTDGRKDEDIEEIERRTDRD
;
A
#
# COMPACT_ATOMS: atom_id res chain seq x y z
N MET A 1 -3.42 3.44 9.43
CA MET A 1 -2.87 3.34 8.07
C MET A 1 -2.66 4.75 7.56
N ALA A 2 -1.43 5.11 7.19
CA ALA A 2 -1.15 6.40 6.55
C ALA A 2 -1.46 6.33 5.05
N PHE A 3 -1.91 7.44 4.47
CA PHE A 3 -2.10 7.57 3.03
C PHE A 3 -0.76 7.41 2.31
N CYS A 4 -0.66 6.45 1.38
CA CYS A 4 0.62 6.05 0.79
C CYS A 4 1.09 7.02 -0.29
N PHE A 5 0.23 7.31 -1.25
CA PHE A 5 0.62 7.86 -2.54
C PHE A 5 0.77 9.38 -2.49
N GLY A 6 1.83 9.91 -3.11
CA GLY A 6 2.03 11.35 -3.24
C GLY A 6 1.19 11.96 -4.36
N THR A 7 1.40 13.24 -4.64
CA THR A 7 0.71 13.98 -5.71
C THR A 7 1.10 13.47 -7.10
N ASP A 8 2.36 13.12 -7.28
CA ASP A 8 2.91 12.73 -8.58
C ASP A 8 3.08 11.21 -8.66
N PRO A 9 2.90 10.59 -9.85
CA PRO A 9 3.07 9.14 -9.99
C PRO A 9 4.49 8.70 -9.59
N GLY A 10 4.58 7.54 -8.95
CA GLY A 10 5.83 7.00 -8.42
C GLY A 10 6.30 7.63 -7.11
N THR A 11 5.57 8.60 -6.56
CA THR A 11 5.89 9.24 -5.27
C THR A 11 5.01 8.73 -4.12
N VAL A 12 5.52 8.92 -2.90
CA VAL A 12 4.85 8.60 -1.64
C VAL A 12 4.75 9.83 -0.76
N THR A 13 3.85 9.82 0.23
CA THR A 13 3.79 10.91 1.22
C THR A 13 4.88 10.78 2.28
N LEU A 14 5.24 11.90 2.91
CA LEU A 14 6.10 11.90 4.10
C LEU A 14 5.50 11.04 5.23
N ASN A 15 4.18 11.08 5.42
CA ASN A 15 3.49 10.25 6.40
C ASN A 15 3.70 8.75 6.16
N HIS A 16 3.70 8.31 4.89
CA HIS A 16 4.01 6.94 4.54
C HIS A 16 5.47 6.59 4.84
N TRP A 17 6.42 7.45 4.44
CA TRP A 17 7.85 7.28 4.72
C TRP A 17 8.13 7.10 6.22
N VAL A 18 7.55 7.97 7.04
CA VAL A 18 7.63 7.89 8.51
C VAL A 18 6.99 6.59 9.03
N SER A 19 5.80 6.26 8.53
CA SER A 19 5.07 5.05 8.96
C SER A 19 5.81 3.74 8.64
N CYS A 20 6.61 3.70 7.58
CA CYS A 20 7.46 2.54 7.24
C CYS A 20 8.52 2.24 8.31
N SER A 21 8.82 3.21 9.18
CA SER A 21 9.77 3.05 10.30
C SER A 21 9.07 2.80 11.64
N GLY A 22 7.73 2.76 11.67
CA GLY A 22 6.95 2.46 12.87
C GLY A 22 6.98 0.98 13.27
N SER A 23 6.62 0.70 14.52
CA SER A 23 6.45 -0.65 15.07
C SER A 23 4.99 -0.96 15.37
N THR A 24 4.57 -2.20 15.13
CA THR A 24 3.20 -2.69 15.36
C THR A 24 3.10 -3.58 16.61
N HIS A 25 4.04 -3.50 17.55
CA HIS A 25 4.00 -4.33 18.75
C HIS A 25 2.73 -4.06 19.58
N ALA A 26 1.88 -5.08 19.68
CA ALA A 26 0.68 -5.05 20.51
C ALA A 26 1.05 -5.24 21.98
N VAL A 27 0.40 -4.46 22.86
CA VAL A 27 0.70 -4.41 24.30
C VAL A 27 -0.32 -5.21 25.13
N VAL A 28 -1.39 -5.72 24.52
CA VAL A 28 -2.46 -6.40 25.27
C VAL A 28 -2.04 -7.81 25.66
N LYS A 29 -1.81 -8.03 26.96
CA LYS A 29 -1.75 -9.37 27.56
C LYS A 29 -3.17 -9.92 27.69
N ILE A 30 -3.44 -11.03 27.04
CA ILE A 30 -4.76 -11.67 27.02
C ILE A 30 -4.69 -12.94 27.86
N GLY A 31 -5.65 -13.15 28.77
CA GLY A 31 -5.59 -14.19 29.81
C GLY A 31 -6.90 -14.89 30.15
N SER A 32 -7.89 -14.93 29.26
CA SER A 32 -9.10 -15.75 29.48
C SER A 32 -8.91 -17.20 29.02
N GLU A 33 -9.59 -18.15 29.65
CA GLU A 33 -9.58 -19.57 29.26
C GLU A 33 -10.79 -19.95 28.36
N SER A 34 -11.50 -18.96 27.83
CA SER A 34 -12.70 -19.17 27.01
C SER A 34 -12.41 -19.97 25.75
N ARG A 35 -13.37 -20.82 25.35
CA ARG A 35 -13.25 -21.71 24.18
C ARG A 35 -14.44 -21.56 23.22
N PRO A 36 -14.22 -21.65 21.90
CA PRO A 36 -15.31 -21.65 20.93
C PRO A 36 -16.13 -22.94 21.02
N ARG A 37 -17.44 -22.84 20.85
CA ARG A 37 -18.35 -24.00 20.73
C ARG A 37 -18.33 -24.55 19.31
N ARG A 38 -18.70 -25.82 19.15
CA ARG A 38 -18.90 -26.42 17.82
C ARG A 38 -20.29 -26.05 17.31
N ILE A 39 -20.34 -25.37 16.16
CA ILE A 39 -21.59 -24.93 15.50
C ILE A 39 -21.65 -25.54 14.10
N SER A 40 -22.83 -25.94 13.65
CA SER A 40 -23.05 -26.36 12.27
C SER A 40 -22.94 -25.16 11.32
N LEU A 41 -22.52 -25.38 10.07
CA LEU A 41 -22.40 -24.30 9.08
C LEU A 41 -23.73 -23.53 8.89
N LEU A 42 -24.85 -24.23 8.82
CA LEU A 42 -26.18 -23.61 8.73
C LEU A 42 -26.48 -22.73 9.95
N GLY A 43 -26.10 -23.16 11.16
CA GLY A 43 -26.25 -22.36 12.37
C GLY A 43 -25.36 -21.11 12.38
N ILE A 44 -24.15 -21.21 11.82
CA ILE A 44 -23.24 -20.07 11.66
C ILE A 44 -23.84 -19.03 10.71
N LEU A 45 -24.27 -19.46 9.53
CA LEU A 45 -24.81 -18.58 8.49
C LEU A 45 -26.14 -17.94 8.92
N ASP A 46 -27.02 -18.70 9.59
CA ASP A 46 -28.25 -18.13 10.12
C ASP A 46 -27.98 -17.07 11.19
N ARG A 47 -26.96 -17.27 12.04
CA ARG A 47 -26.53 -16.25 13.01
C ARG A 47 -25.93 -15.03 12.32
N LEU A 48 -25.04 -15.21 11.34
CA LEU A 48 -24.47 -14.12 10.57
C LEU A 48 -25.56 -13.26 9.92
N ARG A 49 -26.56 -13.90 9.29
CA ARG A 49 -27.70 -13.19 8.70
C ARG A 49 -28.48 -12.36 9.73
N ARG A 50 -28.67 -12.87 10.95
CA ARG A 50 -29.35 -12.09 12.02
C ARG A 50 -28.52 -10.90 12.51
N LEU A 51 -27.20 -10.96 12.39
CA LEU A 51 -26.29 -9.89 12.79
C LEU A 51 -26.17 -8.79 11.73
N GLU A 52 -26.69 -8.98 10.52
CA GLU A 52 -26.79 -7.93 9.49
C GLU A 52 -27.61 -6.73 9.99
N ASP A 53 -28.65 -6.99 10.78
CA ASP A 53 -29.48 -5.95 11.42
C ASP A 53 -28.81 -5.34 12.68
N GLY A 54 -27.59 -5.77 13.03
CA GLY A 54 -26.85 -5.37 14.23
C GLY A 54 -27.10 -6.25 15.46
N LEU A 55 -26.62 -5.79 16.63
CA LEU A 55 -26.87 -6.50 17.90
C LEU A 55 -28.34 -6.39 18.31
N GLU A 56 -28.92 -7.50 18.77
CA GLU A 56 -30.35 -7.64 19.07
C GLU A 56 -30.91 -6.62 20.08
N GLU A 57 -30.08 -6.04 20.95
CA GLU A 57 -30.46 -4.94 21.83
C GLU A 57 -30.85 -3.68 21.04
N ASN A 58 -30.11 -3.34 19.99
CA ASN A 58 -30.39 -2.19 19.13
C ASN A 58 -31.70 -2.37 18.33
N VAL A 59 -31.99 -3.59 17.89
CA VAL A 59 -33.17 -3.93 17.07
C VAL A 59 -34.45 -3.97 17.93
N ARG A 60 -34.35 -4.36 19.21
CA ARG A 60 -35.51 -4.42 20.14
C ARG A 60 -35.79 -3.09 20.84
N ALA A 61 -34.78 -2.25 21.07
CA ALA A 61 -34.96 -0.90 21.62
C ALA A 61 -35.88 -0.03 20.76
N GLU A 62 -35.88 -0.22 19.43
CA GLU A 62 -36.80 0.47 18.52
C GLU A 62 -38.23 -0.11 18.50
N LYS A 63 -38.47 -1.31 19.07
CA LYS A 63 -39.72 -2.07 18.87
C LYS A 63 -40.45 -2.56 20.13
N SER A 64 -40.02 -2.24 21.35
CA SER A 64 -40.66 -2.84 22.55
C SER A 64 -41.18 -1.85 23.61
N LYS A 65 -42.49 -1.95 23.87
CA LYS A 65 -43.21 -1.51 25.10
C LYS A 65 -43.09 -2.53 26.25
N PHE A 66 -42.36 -3.63 26.08
CA PHE A 66 -42.18 -4.71 27.05
C PHE A 66 -40.69 -4.94 27.34
N GLY A 67 -40.31 -4.76 28.61
CA GLY A 67 -38.96 -4.79 29.21
C GLY A 67 -37.80 -5.42 28.42
N GLU A 68 -36.68 -4.71 28.41
CA GLU A 68 -35.36 -5.19 27.99
C GLU A 68 -34.95 -6.42 28.84
N ASP A 69 -34.57 -7.53 28.19
CA ASP A 69 -33.92 -8.67 28.86
C ASP A 69 -32.43 -8.32 29.04
N PRO A 70 -31.96 -8.02 30.28
CA PRO A 70 -30.61 -7.52 30.51
C PRO A 70 -29.50 -8.54 30.17
N ASN A 71 -29.88 -9.80 29.94
CA ASN A 71 -28.94 -10.91 29.73
C ASN A 71 -29.01 -11.48 28.30
N LEU A 72 -29.71 -10.82 27.38
CA LEU A 72 -29.88 -11.31 26.01
C LEU A 72 -28.54 -11.47 25.29
N LEU A 73 -27.65 -10.47 25.38
CA LEU A 73 -26.30 -10.52 24.79
C LEU A 73 -25.47 -11.67 25.33
N TYR A 74 -25.54 -11.92 26.65
CA TYR A 74 -24.84 -13.02 27.30
C TYR A 74 -25.35 -14.37 26.79
N ARG A 75 -26.68 -14.56 26.73
CA ARG A 75 -27.28 -15.82 26.25
C ARG A 75 -26.94 -16.08 24.79
N ASN A 76 -26.91 -15.06 23.95
CA ASN A 76 -26.56 -15.19 22.55
C ASN A 76 -25.09 -15.57 22.34
N LEU A 77 -24.17 -14.98 23.12
CA LEU A 77 -22.75 -15.29 23.01
C LEU A 77 -22.42 -16.66 23.61
N TYR A 78 -22.75 -16.89 24.88
CA TYR A 78 -22.30 -18.09 25.61
C TYR A 78 -23.25 -19.28 25.49
N GLY A 79 -24.47 -19.06 25.00
CA GLY A 79 -25.43 -20.14 24.72
C GLY A 79 -25.04 -20.94 23.48
N SER A 80 -24.57 -20.27 22.43
CA SER A 80 -24.29 -20.90 21.13
C SER A 80 -22.85 -20.75 20.63
N LEU A 81 -22.15 -19.66 20.96
CA LEU A 81 -20.85 -19.34 20.34
C LEU A 81 -19.64 -19.68 21.22
N LEU A 82 -19.66 -19.31 22.50
CA LEU A 82 -18.53 -19.47 23.42
C LEU A 82 -18.88 -20.29 24.67
N HIS A 83 -17.87 -20.90 25.29
CA HIS A 83 -17.95 -21.47 26.63
C HIS A 83 -17.50 -20.44 27.67
N ASP A 84 -18.38 -20.08 28.61
CA ASP A 84 -18.01 -19.25 29.77
C ASP A 84 -17.31 -20.14 30.83
N PRO A 85 -16.00 -19.93 31.11
CA PRO A 85 -15.27 -20.70 32.12
C PRO A 85 -15.77 -20.45 33.55
N ASP A 86 -16.31 -19.26 33.82
CA ASP A 86 -16.74 -18.81 35.15
C ASP A 86 -18.27 -18.75 35.29
N LYS A 87 -19.01 -19.43 34.40
CA LYS A 87 -20.49 -19.47 34.36
C LYS A 87 -21.15 -19.63 35.73
N TYR A 88 -20.60 -20.50 36.58
CA TYR A 88 -21.16 -20.85 37.89
C TYR A 88 -20.59 -20.01 39.05
N LYS A 89 -19.49 -19.29 38.83
CA LYS A 89 -18.84 -18.44 39.86
C LYS A 89 -19.20 -16.98 39.67
N ARG A 90 -18.88 -16.43 38.50
CA ARG A 90 -19.08 -15.03 38.15
C ARG A 90 -19.27 -14.91 36.63
N PRO A 91 -20.49 -15.16 36.12
CA PRO A 91 -20.76 -15.16 34.68
C PRO A 91 -20.33 -13.85 34.03
N HIS A 92 -19.85 -13.93 32.80
CA HIS A 92 -19.29 -12.82 32.05
C HIS A 92 -20.36 -11.89 31.46
N LEU A 93 -21.18 -11.27 32.33
CA LEU A 93 -22.31 -10.43 31.92
C LEU A 93 -21.88 -9.10 31.28
N GLY A 94 -20.77 -8.49 31.72
CA GLY A 94 -20.31 -7.19 31.20
C GLY A 94 -19.72 -7.27 29.79
N MET A 95 -20.07 -6.31 28.92
CA MET A 95 -19.62 -6.25 27.53
C MET A 95 -18.09 -6.25 27.39
N GLU A 96 -17.37 -5.58 28.30
CA GLU A 96 -15.90 -5.57 28.33
C GLU A 96 -15.30 -6.98 28.48
N LYS A 97 -15.89 -7.82 29.34
CA LYS A 97 -15.46 -9.21 29.52
C LYS A 97 -15.78 -10.06 28.29
N GLN A 98 -16.95 -9.84 27.68
CA GLN A 98 -17.34 -10.52 26.45
C GLN A 98 -16.40 -10.18 25.29
N ILE A 99 -15.99 -8.91 25.17
CA ILE A 99 -14.98 -8.45 24.22
C ILE A 99 -13.63 -9.11 24.51
N ALA A 100 -13.19 -9.14 25.78
CA ALA A 100 -11.93 -9.78 26.16
C ALA A 100 -11.90 -11.29 25.84
N ASP A 101 -13.00 -12.01 26.09
CA ASP A 101 -13.14 -13.43 25.76
C ASP A 101 -13.07 -13.66 24.24
N LEU A 102 -13.79 -12.85 23.45
CA LEU A 102 -13.77 -12.93 21.99
C LEU A 102 -12.36 -12.68 21.44
N ILE A 103 -11.68 -11.65 21.94
CA ILE A 103 -10.28 -11.35 21.58
C ILE A 103 -9.39 -12.56 21.93
N THR A 104 -9.58 -13.18 23.10
CA THR A 104 -8.82 -14.36 23.51
C THR A 104 -9.04 -15.55 22.57
N VAL A 105 -10.30 -15.83 22.25
CA VAL A 105 -10.68 -16.94 21.38
C VAL A 105 -10.12 -16.74 19.98
N LEU A 106 -10.25 -15.55 19.39
CA LEU A 106 -9.73 -15.22 18.06
C LEU A 106 -8.19 -15.16 18.01
N SER A 107 -7.53 -14.93 19.15
CA SER A 107 -6.06 -14.91 19.23
C SER A 107 -5.42 -16.30 19.11
N ARG A 108 -6.21 -17.38 19.17
CA ARG A 108 -5.70 -18.75 19.03
C ARG A 108 -5.05 -18.99 17.66
N SER A 109 -4.04 -19.84 17.61
CA SER A 109 -3.33 -20.22 16.37
C SER A 109 -4.18 -21.02 15.38
N ASP A 110 -5.29 -21.60 15.83
CA ASP A 110 -6.17 -22.47 15.02
C ASP A 110 -6.89 -21.70 13.89
N TRP A 111 -7.02 -20.38 14.02
CA TRP A 111 -7.71 -19.51 13.07
C TRP A 111 -6.82 -19.02 11.94
N ILE A 112 -7.44 -18.70 10.80
CA ILE A 112 -6.77 -18.12 9.63
C ILE A 112 -6.15 -16.79 10.03
N ASP A 113 -4.88 -16.59 9.71
CA ASP A 113 -4.18 -15.34 10.03
C ASP A 113 -4.20 -14.40 8.83
N PHE A 114 -5.16 -13.47 8.81
CA PHE A 114 -5.30 -12.45 7.77
C PHE A 114 -4.22 -11.35 7.83
N SER A 115 -3.40 -11.32 8.89
CA SER A 115 -2.22 -10.43 8.93
C SER A 115 -1.14 -10.85 7.94
N ARG A 116 -1.15 -12.12 7.51
CA ARG A 116 -0.26 -12.66 6.48
C ARG A 116 -0.82 -12.38 5.09
N GLN A 117 0.01 -11.85 4.20
CA GLN A 117 -0.40 -11.47 2.85
C GLN A 117 -0.98 -12.62 2.02
N GLU A 118 -0.49 -13.85 2.22
CA GLU A 118 -0.98 -15.06 1.54
C GLU A 118 -2.48 -15.32 1.77
N ASN A 119 -3.03 -14.85 2.90
CA ASN A 119 -4.42 -15.04 3.29
C ASN A 119 -5.31 -13.82 2.98
N GLN A 120 -4.76 -12.73 2.42
CA GLN A 120 -5.51 -11.49 2.22
C GLN A 120 -6.45 -11.50 1.02
N VAL A 121 -6.40 -12.54 0.17
CA VAL A 121 -7.43 -12.81 -0.85
C VAL A 121 -8.55 -13.61 -0.20
N VAL A 122 -9.45 -12.90 0.50
CA VAL A 122 -10.49 -13.48 1.37
C VAL A 122 -11.43 -14.42 0.60
N ALA A 123 -11.72 -14.13 -0.66
CA ALA A 123 -12.58 -14.96 -1.51
C ALA A 123 -12.11 -16.41 -1.64
N ARG A 124 -10.81 -16.70 -1.50
CA ARG A 124 -10.30 -18.08 -1.53
C ARG A 124 -10.88 -18.96 -0.43
N PHE A 125 -11.34 -18.37 0.66
CA PHE A 125 -11.90 -19.08 1.81
C PHE A 125 -13.41 -19.30 1.67
N PHE A 126 -14.17 -18.29 1.28
CA PHE A 126 -15.63 -18.43 1.12
C PHE A 126 -16.06 -18.98 -0.25
N THR A 127 -15.14 -19.19 -1.19
CA THR A 127 -15.38 -19.99 -2.42
C THR A 127 -14.65 -21.33 -2.40
N SER A 128 -14.04 -21.69 -1.26
CA SER A 128 -13.24 -22.92 -1.15
C SER A 128 -14.09 -24.17 -1.37
N LYS A 129 -13.56 -25.11 -2.16
CA LYS A 129 -14.16 -26.46 -2.29
C LYS A 129 -13.91 -27.32 -1.05
N ASP A 130 -12.91 -26.97 -0.25
CA ASP A 130 -12.59 -27.62 1.01
C ASP A 130 -13.58 -27.19 2.10
N GLN A 131 -14.44 -28.13 2.50
CA GLN A 131 -15.51 -27.89 3.47
C GLN A 131 -14.99 -27.52 4.86
N ASP A 132 -13.82 -28.01 5.25
CA ASP A 132 -13.25 -27.70 6.57
C ASP A 132 -12.71 -26.27 6.59
N ARG A 133 -12.00 -25.84 5.53
CA ARG A 133 -11.55 -24.45 5.38
C ARG A 133 -12.72 -23.48 5.26
N TYR A 134 -13.73 -23.84 4.47
CA TYR A 134 -14.94 -23.06 4.32
C TYR A 134 -15.65 -22.85 5.67
N ARG A 135 -15.85 -23.95 6.43
CA ARG A 135 -16.46 -23.88 7.77
C ARG A 135 -15.62 -23.09 8.77
N LEU A 136 -14.30 -23.28 8.75
CA LEU A 136 -13.37 -22.56 9.62
C LEU A 136 -13.47 -21.05 9.40
N PHE A 137 -13.49 -20.62 8.14
CA PHE A 137 -13.65 -19.23 7.75
C PHE A 137 -14.95 -18.62 8.28
N PHE A 138 -16.10 -19.24 8.00
CA PHE A 138 -17.39 -18.69 8.44
C PHE A 138 -17.52 -18.66 9.96
N HIS A 139 -16.92 -19.63 10.66
CA HIS A 139 -16.91 -19.62 12.12
C HIS A 139 -16.07 -18.46 12.67
N GLN A 140 -14.86 -18.26 12.11
CA GLN A 140 -14.02 -17.11 12.47
C GLN A 140 -14.72 -15.79 12.15
N LEU A 141 -15.30 -15.66 10.95
CA LEU A 141 -16.05 -14.48 10.52
C LEU A 141 -17.19 -14.16 11.48
N LEU A 142 -17.97 -15.15 11.92
CA LEU A 142 -19.05 -14.94 12.89
C LEU A 142 -18.54 -14.37 14.21
N LEU A 143 -17.46 -14.92 14.75
CA LEU A 143 -16.85 -14.41 15.99
C LEU A 143 -16.29 -12.99 15.79
N SER A 144 -15.68 -12.71 14.63
CA SER A 144 -15.17 -11.39 14.28
C SER A 144 -16.28 -10.35 14.10
N VAL A 145 -17.42 -10.71 13.51
CA VAL A 145 -18.60 -9.85 13.38
C VAL A 145 -19.21 -9.54 14.75
N GLU A 146 -19.35 -10.56 15.62
CA GLU A 146 -19.79 -10.34 17.01
C GLU A 146 -18.84 -9.37 17.74
N LEU A 147 -17.52 -9.59 17.64
CA LEU A 147 -16.53 -8.70 18.25
C LEU A 147 -16.62 -7.28 17.69
N PHE A 148 -16.70 -7.14 16.37
CA PHE A 148 -16.80 -5.85 15.69
C PHE A 148 -18.03 -5.06 16.16
N LEU A 149 -19.20 -5.69 16.15
CA LEU A 149 -20.44 -5.04 16.58
C LEU A 149 -20.43 -4.68 18.07
N ARG A 150 -19.82 -5.50 18.93
CA ARG A 150 -19.68 -5.22 20.37
C ARG A 150 -18.75 -4.05 20.63
N ILE A 151 -17.58 -4.01 20.00
CA ILE A 151 -16.65 -2.86 20.09
C ILE A 151 -17.34 -1.58 19.59
N HIS A 152 -18.15 -1.69 18.54
CA HIS A 152 -18.85 -0.54 17.96
C HIS A 152 -20.22 -0.25 18.57
N SER A 153 -20.61 -0.90 19.67
CA SER A 153 -21.86 -0.61 20.38
C SER A 153 -22.00 0.89 20.70
N LYS A 154 -23.25 1.37 20.77
CA LYS A 154 -23.60 2.76 21.09
C LYS A 154 -23.16 3.15 22.51
N ASP A 155 -23.06 2.17 23.42
CA ASP A 155 -22.69 2.39 24.83
C ASP A 155 -21.20 2.75 25.02
N HIS A 156 -20.37 2.48 24.01
CA HIS A 156 -18.94 2.78 24.06
C HIS A 156 -18.63 4.17 23.51
N SER A 157 -17.97 5.00 24.33
CA SER A 157 -17.50 6.32 23.91
C SER A 157 -16.46 6.22 22.78
N THR A 158 -16.40 7.25 21.93
CA THR A 158 -15.44 7.33 20.82
C THR A 158 -13.98 7.28 21.32
N TRP A 159 -13.72 7.82 22.51
CA TRP A 159 -12.41 7.77 23.15
C TRP A 159 -12.00 6.34 23.53
N ALA A 160 -12.92 5.55 24.10
CA ALA A 160 -12.64 4.15 24.44
C ALA A 160 -12.28 3.32 23.20
N LYS A 161 -13.01 3.53 22.09
CA LYS A 161 -12.73 2.89 20.79
C LYS A 161 -11.34 3.26 20.26
N LYS A 162 -11.00 4.56 20.25
CA LYS A 162 -9.69 5.07 19.79
C LYS A 162 -8.52 4.56 20.63
N ARG A 163 -8.73 4.28 21.92
CA ARG A 163 -7.71 3.72 22.81
C ARG A 163 -7.51 2.22 22.62
N LEU A 164 -8.59 1.45 22.37
CA LEU A 164 -8.53 -0.01 22.23
C LEU A 164 -7.91 -0.43 20.89
N LEU A 165 -8.36 0.15 19.77
CA LEU A 165 -7.99 -0.32 18.42
C LEU A 165 -6.47 -0.38 18.16
N PRO A 166 -5.65 0.61 18.57
CA PRO A 166 -4.20 0.56 18.37
C PRO A 166 -3.48 -0.50 19.21
N GLN A 167 -4.13 -0.98 20.29
CA GLN A 167 -3.53 -1.95 21.20
C GLN A 167 -3.81 -3.41 20.77
N LEU A 168 -4.77 -3.62 19.87
CA LEU A 168 -5.15 -4.95 19.41
C LEU A 168 -4.00 -5.64 18.67
N PRO A 169 -3.81 -6.96 18.85
CA PRO A 169 -2.90 -7.74 18.01
C PRO A 169 -3.23 -7.59 16.52
N PRO A 170 -2.22 -7.54 15.62
CA PRO A 170 -2.46 -7.40 14.18
C PRO A 170 -3.47 -8.42 13.64
N LYS A 171 -3.37 -9.69 14.06
CA LYS A 171 -4.33 -10.75 13.67
C LYS A 171 -5.79 -10.34 13.91
N ILE A 172 -6.08 -9.82 15.11
CA ILE A 172 -7.43 -9.37 15.49
C ILE A 172 -7.84 -8.12 14.71
N ALA A 173 -6.92 -7.17 14.51
CA ALA A 173 -7.22 -5.98 13.71
C ALA A 173 -7.61 -6.33 12.27
N TRP A 174 -6.97 -7.34 11.66
CA TRP A 174 -7.34 -7.84 10.34
C TRP A 174 -8.65 -8.64 10.36
N ASP A 175 -8.91 -9.43 11.40
CA ASP A 175 -10.21 -10.09 11.60
C ASP A 175 -11.37 -9.08 11.64
N LEU A 176 -11.18 -7.98 12.36
CA LEU A 176 -12.13 -6.86 12.41
C LEU A 176 -12.29 -6.19 11.04
N ALA A 177 -11.20 -6.05 10.28
CA ALA A 177 -11.27 -5.52 8.91
C ALA A 177 -12.08 -6.44 7.98
N VAL A 178 -11.90 -7.76 8.07
CA VAL A 178 -12.72 -8.74 7.33
C VAL A 178 -14.18 -8.60 7.72
N ALA A 179 -14.48 -8.57 9.03
CA ALA A 179 -15.86 -8.43 9.53
C ALA A 179 -16.53 -7.14 9.03
N GLN A 180 -15.80 -6.02 9.09
CA GLN A 180 -16.30 -4.74 8.59
C GLN A 180 -16.59 -4.80 7.08
N ARG A 181 -15.64 -5.29 6.27
CA ARG A 181 -15.83 -5.41 4.82
C ARG A 181 -16.98 -6.36 4.48
N TRP A 182 -17.17 -7.42 5.26
CA TRP A 182 -18.29 -8.34 5.07
C TRP A 182 -19.64 -7.64 5.31
N ILE A 183 -19.82 -7.01 6.48
CA ILE A 183 -21.08 -6.34 6.84
C ILE A 183 -21.44 -5.24 5.83
N GLU A 184 -20.46 -4.49 5.33
CA GLU A 184 -20.70 -3.39 4.40
C GLU A 184 -21.08 -3.84 2.98
N ASN A 185 -20.71 -5.06 2.56
CA ASN A 185 -20.79 -5.44 1.14
C ASN A 185 -21.55 -6.75 0.85
N MET A 186 -21.69 -7.63 1.84
CA MET A 186 -22.27 -8.97 1.67
C MET A 186 -23.55 -9.14 2.50
N GLY A 187 -24.58 -9.69 1.87
CA GLY A 187 -25.80 -10.18 2.53
C GLY A 187 -26.03 -11.68 2.30
N ILE A 188 -26.67 -12.36 3.23
CA ILE A 188 -26.98 -13.80 3.15
C ILE A 188 -28.47 -14.02 2.88
N GLU A 189 -28.82 -14.58 1.72
CA GLU A 189 -30.22 -14.90 1.42
C GLU A 189 -30.75 -16.02 2.33
N LYS A 190 -32.08 -16.02 2.56
CA LYS A 190 -32.73 -17.16 3.20
C LYS A 190 -32.59 -18.39 2.30
N PRO A 191 -32.13 -19.54 2.81
CA PRO A 191 -31.98 -20.73 2.00
C PRO A 191 -33.32 -21.13 1.37
N LYS A 192 -33.37 -21.20 0.04
CA LYS A 192 -34.56 -21.67 -0.70
C LYS A 192 -34.48 -23.19 -0.78
N ALA A 193 -35.41 -23.89 -0.14
CA ALA A 193 -35.50 -25.36 -0.20
C ALA A 193 -36.01 -25.78 -1.59
N ARG A 194 -35.12 -25.91 -2.58
CA ARG A 194 -35.52 -26.31 -3.94
C ARG A 194 -34.85 -27.59 -4.49
N SER A 195 -33.92 -28.19 -3.75
CA SER A 195 -33.39 -29.53 -4.01
C SER A 195 -32.58 -29.98 -2.78
N GLN A 196 -32.20 -31.25 -2.69
CA GLN A 196 -31.51 -31.86 -1.53
C GLN A 196 -30.14 -31.25 -1.16
N GLN A 197 -29.74 -30.15 -1.81
CA GLN A 197 -28.53 -29.39 -1.54
C GLN A 197 -28.92 -27.95 -1.18
N VAL A 198 -28.60 -27.52 0.04
CA VAL A 198 -28.84 -26.14 0.49
C VAL A 198 -27.83 -25.24 -0.24
N SER A 199 -28.23 -24.61 -1.34
CA SER A 199 -27.42 -23.58 -2.00
C SER A 199 -27.52 -22.28 -1.21
N ILE A 200 -26.40 -21.79 -0.71
CA ILE A 200 -26.30 -20.50 -0.02
C ILE A 200 -26.06 -19.45 -1.10
N ASN A 201 -26.98 -18.50 -1.23
CA ASN A 201 -26.83 -17.38 -2.14
C ASN A 201 -26.40 -16.14 -1.36
N PHE A 202 -25.47 -15.39 -1.92
CA PHE A 202 -25.03 -14.11 -1.39
C PHE A 202 -25.61 -12.97 -2.22
N VAL A 203 -25.91 -11.86 -1.56
CA VAL A 203 -26.31 -10.59 -2.20
C VAL A 203 -25.13 -9.64 -2.11
N PHE A 204 -24.77 -9.02 -3.24
CA PHE A 204 -23.66 -8.06 -3.32
C PHE A 204 -24.20 -6.64 -3.37
N HIS A 205 -24.04 -5.89 -2.27
CA HIS A 205 -24.66 -4.56 -2.16
C HIS A 205 -24.01 -3.51 -3.06
N ASN A 206 -22.69 -3.59 -3.25
CA ASN A 206 -21.90 -2.55 -3.91
C ASN A 206 -21.36 -2.95 -5.29
N LYS A 207 -21.85 -4.05 -5.90
CA LYS A 207 -21.34 -4.57 -7.19
C LYS A 207 -21.29 -3.50 -8.28
N LYS A 208 -22.34 -2.67 -8.42
CA LYS A 208 -22.38 -1.58 -9.41
C LYS A 208 -21.25 -0.56 -9.22
N GLN A 209 -20.97 -0.18 -7.97
CA GLN A 209 -19.88 0.73 -7.65
C GLN A 209 -18.52 0.10 -7.94
N GLN A 210 -18.35 -1.21 -7.70
CA GLN A 210 -17.12 -1.94 -8.00
C GLN A 210 -16.86 -2.06 -9.52
N ILE A 211 -17.93 -2.21 -10.31
CA ILE A 211 -17.86 -2.16 -11.78
C ILE A 211 -17.38 -0.79 -12.25
N GLU A 212 -17.96 0.29 -11.73
CA GLU A 212 -17.57 1.66 -12.10
C GLU A 212 -16.12 1.96 -11.70
N ALA A 213 -15.72 1.55 -10.49
CA ALA A 213 -14.36 1.74 -10.01
C ALA A 213 -13.34 0.96 -10.86
N LEU A 214 -13.66 -0.24 -11.32
CA LEU A 214 -12.81 -1.01 -12.24
C LEU A 214 -12.73 -0.36 -13.63
N ARG A 215 -13.86 0.20 -14.12
CA ARG A 215 -13.91 0.96 -15.37
C ARG A 215 -12.98 2.18 -15.28
N ASN A 216 -13.16 3.03 -14.27
CA ASN A 216 -12.30 4.20 -14.06
C ASN A 216 -10.81 3.83 -13.91
N PHE A 217 -10.53 2.72 -13.21
CA PHE A 217 -9.17 2.18 -13.10
C PHE A 217 -8.56 1.84 -14.47
N ALA A 218 -9.29 1.12 -15.33
CA ALA A 218 -8.85 0.77 -16.68
C ALA A 218 -8.66 2.00 -17.57
N TRP A 219 -9.60 2.94 -17.51
CA TRP A 219 -9.56 4.21 -18.25
C TRP A 219 -8.36 5.07 -17.86
N THR A 220 -8.12 5.24 -16.57
CA THR A 220 -7.00 6.05 -16.04
C THR A 220 -5.65 5.48 -16.45
N LEU A 221 -5.53 4.15 -16.48
CA LEU A 221 -4.34 3.45 -16.97
C LEU A 221 -4.27 3.38 -18.51
N LYS A 222 -5.24 3.95 -19.22
CA LYS A 222 -5.35 3.91 -20.68
C LYS A 222 -5.21 2.47 -21.19
N TRP A 223 -6.00 1.56 -20.59
CA TRP A 223 -5.88 0.13 -20.85
C TRP A 223 -6.08 -0.16 -22.35
N PRO A 224 -5.26 -1.02 -22.99
CA PRO A 224 -5.24 -1.12 -24.45
C PRO A 224 -6.50 -1.72 -25.09
N ASN A 225 -7.34 -2.41 -24.31
CA ASN A 225 -8.51 -3.13 -24.80
C ASN A 225 -9.81 -2.66 -24.14
N MET A 226 -10.04 -1.34 -24.09
CA MET A 226 -11.20 -0.78 -23.38
C MET A 226 -12.55 -1.30 -23.89
N THR A 227 -12.70 -1.53 -25.19
CA THR A 227 -13.96 -2.03 -25.78
C THR A 227 -14.37 -3.41 -25.24
N GLU A 228 -13.41 -4.32 -25.06
CA GLU A 228 -13.68 -5.65 -24.49
C GLU A 228 -14.02 -5.54 -22.99
N ILE A 229 -13.30 -4.67 -22.26
CA ILE A 229 -13.59 -4.40 -20.86
C ILE A 229 -15.02 -3.90 -20.70
N GLU A 230 -15.43 -2.92 -21.51
CA GLU A 230 -16.79 -2.37 -21.48
C GLU A 230 -17.85 -3.44 -21.76
N TYR A 231 -17.66 -4.24 -22.81
CA TYR A 231 -18.57 -5.34 -23.14
C TYR A 231 -18.75 -6.33 -21.97
N ILE A 232 -17.65 -6.71 -21.31
CA ILE A 232 -17.69 -7.63 -20.15
C ILE A 232 -18.32 -6.98 -18.92
N LEU A 233 -18.01 -5.71 -18.65
CA LEU A 233 -18.54 -4.98 -17.48
C LEU A 233 -20.03 -4.64 -17.59
N GLU A 234 -20.59 -4.60 -18.81
CA GLU A 234 -22.02 -4.37 -19.03
C GLU A 234 -22.90 -5.56 -18.62
N GLU A 235 -22.35 -6.77 -18.47
CA GLU A 235 -23.07 -8.02 -18.13
C GLU A 235 -24.36 -8.23 -18.95
N ARG A 236 -24.39 -7.80 -20.22
CA ARG A 236 -25.57 -7.94 -21.11
C ARG A 236 -25.76 -9.36 -21.63
N ASP A 237 -24.67 -10.11 -21.75
CA ASP A 237 -24.66 -11.48 -22.25
C ASP A 237 -24.86 -12.48 -21.09
N GLN A 238 -25.89 -13.31 -21.19
CA GLN A 238 -26.23 -14.31 -20.16
C GLN A 238 -25.38 -15.58 -20.27
N ASP A 239 -24.80 -15.85 -21.44
CA ASP A 239 -23.92 -16.99 -21.66
C ASP A 239 -22.49 -16.70 -21.18
N GLU A 240 -22.18 -15.42 -20.92
CA GLU A 240 -20.88 -15.01 -20.43
C GLU A 240 -20.72 -15.32 -18.94
N ARG A 241 -19.49 -15.69 -18.55
CA ARG A 241 -19.16 -15.96 -17.15
C ARG A 241 -19.37 -14.70 -16.30
N PRO A 242 -20.15 -14.79 -15.20
CA PRO A 242 -20.34 -13.69 -14.26
C PRO A 242 -19.01 -13.14 -13.78
N LEU A 243 -18.94 -11.84 -13.55
CA LEU A 243 -17.72 -11.12 -13.20
C LEU A 243 -17.02 -11.73 -11.96
N GLU A 244 -17.79 -11.98 -10.90
CA GLU A 244 -17.32 -12.55 -9.65
C GLU A 244 -16.76 -13.97 -9.81
N ASP A 245 -17.30 -14.75 -10.74
CA ASP A 245 -16.95 -16.16 -10.87
C ASP A 245 -15.64 -16.38 -11.61
N ARG A 246 -15.05 -15.36 -12.24
CA ARG A 246 -13.85 -15.48 -13.10
C ARG A 246 -12.63 -16.00 -12.35
N SER A 247 -12.35 -15.41 -11.19
CA SER A 247 -11.23 -15.78 -10.32
C SER A 247 -11.52 -15.40 -8.86
N ALA A 248 -10.65 -15.82 -7.93
CA ALA A 248 -10.75 -15.39 -6.54
C ALA A 248 -10.46 -13.89 -6.36
N ASP A 249 -9.65 -13.29 -7.23
CA ASP A 249 -9.36 -11.85 -7.18
C ASP A 249 -10.59 -11.07 -7.67
N ALA A 250 -11.18 -11.47 -8.80
CA ALA A 250 -12.43 -10.91 -9.31
C ALA A 250 -13.57 -11.04 -8.29
N MET A 251 -13.75 -12.22 -7.68
CA MET A 251 -14.70 -12.43 -6.58
C MET A 251 -14.44 -11.45 -5.44
N SER A 252 -13.19 -11.25 -5.01
CA SER A 252 -12.87 -10.32 -3.92
C SER A 252 -13.24 -8.88 -4.29
N TRP A 253 -12.94 -8.44 -5.51
CA TRP A 253 -13.23 -7.09 -5.98
C TRP A 253 -14.74 -6.83 -6.12
N PHE A 254 -15.46 -7.64 -6.89
CA PHE A 254 -16.88 -7.39 -7.19
C PHE A 254 -17.81 -7.61 -5.99
N THR A 255 -17.41 -8.44 -5.01
CA THR A 255 -18.11 -8.55 -3.73
C THR A 255 -17.78 -7.41 -2.76
N GLY A 256 -16.74 -6.61 -3.03
CA GLY A 256 -16.26 -5.57 -2.11
C GLY A 256 -15.56 -6.07 -0.85
N VAL A 257 -15.37 -7.40 -0.71
CA VAL A 257 -14.64 -8.01 0.42
C VAL A 257 -13.14 -7.91 0.19
N VAL A 258 -12.65 -6.68 0.10
CA VAL A 258 -11.25 -6.35 -0.15
C VAL A 258 -10.61 -5.74 1.08
N LEU A 259 -9.55 -6.37 1.57
CA LEU A 259 -8.81 -5.87 2.72
C LEU A 259 -7.93 -4.66 2.33
N PRO A 260 -7.91 -3.59 3.14
CA PRO A 260 -7.08 -2.43 2.87
C PRO A 260 -5.60 -2.78 2.94
N GLY A 261 -4.75 -2.08 2.19
CA GLY A 261 -3.30 -2.26 2.23
C GLY A 261 -2.70 -2.80 0.93
N LYS A 262 -1.56 -3.50 1.04
CA LYS A 262 -0.71 -3.83 -0.12
C LYS A 262 -1.30 -4.83 -1.10
N THR A 263 -2.28 -5.64 -0.67
CA THR A 263 -2.90 -6.69 -1.52
C THR A 263 -4.03 -6.14 -2.40
N MET A 264 -4.72 -5.07 -1.96
CA MET A 264 -5.82 -4.47 -2.71
C MET A 264 -5.44 -4.06 -4.16
N PRO A 265 -4.30 -3.37 -4.41
CA PRO A 265 -3.87 -3.07 -5.77
C PRO A 265 -3.81 -4.29 -6.69
N TRP A 266 -3.35 -5.43 -6.17
CA TRP A 266 -3.21 -6.66 -6.94
C TRP A 266 -4.55 -7.30 -7.25
N ILE A 267 -5.46 -7.33 -6.28
CA ILE A 267 -6.84 -7.81 -6.49
C ILE A 267 -7.49 -7.01 -7.61
N LEU A 268 -7.34 -5.68 -7.58
CA LEU A 268 -7.89 -4.79 -8.60
C LEU A 268 -7.31 -5.05 -10.00
N MET A 269 -5.98 -5.11 -10.12
CA MET A 269 -5.32 -5.36 -11.42
C MET A 269 -5.59 -6.77 -11.96
N ASN A 270 -5.56 -7.80 -11.11
CA ASN A 270 -5.90 -9.16 -11.53
C ASN A 270 -7.37 -9.26 -11.98
N SER A 271 -8.28 -8.54 -11.30
CA SER A 271 -9.68 -8.46 -11.73
C SER A 271 -9.83 -7.79 -13.10
N LEU A 272 -9.04 -6.74 -13.39
CA LEU A 272 -8.99 -6.12 -14.72
C LEU A 272 -8.49 -7.12 -15.78
N ILE A 273 -7.41 -7.84 -15.48
CA ILE A 273 -6.83 -8.85 -16.36
C ILE A 273 -7.82 -9.98 -16.65
N ASP A 274 -8.57 -10.45 -15.64
CA ASP A 274 -9.61 -11.47 -15.79
C ASP A 274 -10.80 -11.00 -16.65
N CYS A 275 -10.99 -9.68 -16.77
CA CYS A 275 -11.98 -9.06 -17.64
C CYS A 275 -11.45 -8.79 -19.07
N ASP A 276 -10.19 -9.10 -19.38
CA ASP A 276 -9.63 -8.93 -20.73
C ASP A 276 -9.17 -10.29 -21.29
N ARG A 277 -9.96 -10.85 -22.20
CA ARG A 277 -9.71 -12.18 -22.79
C ARG A 277 -8.39 -12.26 -23.56
N ASP A 278 -7.85 -11.12 -24.02
CA ASP A 278 -6.62 -11.05 -24.82
C ASP A 278 -5.34 -11.09 -23.97
N THR A 279 -5.44 -10.99 -22.65
CA THR A 279 -4.28 -11.04 -21.73
C THR A 279 -3.61 -12.41 -21.70
N GLY A 280 -4.33 -13.47 -22.10
CA GLY A 280 -3.80 -14.82 -22.21
C GLY A 280 -3.32 -15.41 -20.88
N ASN A 281 -2.58 -16.52 -20.95
CA ASN A 281 -2.15 -17.24 -19.74
C ASN A 281 -0.88 -16.67 -19.08
N SER A 282 -0.14 -15.80 -19.76
CA SER A 282 1.15 -15.29 -19.27
C SER A 282 1.02 -14.41 -18.03
N LEU A 283 -0.09 -13.67 -17.89
CA LEU A 283 -0.31 -12.79 -16.73
C LEU A 283 -0.82 -13.52 -15.49
N LYS A 284 -1.14 -14.83 -15.58
CA LYS A 284 -1.57 -15.64 -14.42
C LYS A 284 -0.51 -15.76 -13.32
N TYR A 285 0.75 -15.50 -13.65
CA TYR A 285 1.86 -15.50 -12.70
C TYR A 285 2.01 -14.18 -11.93
N LEU A 286 1.18 -13.17 -12.24
CA LEU A 286 1.15 -11.92 -11.50
C LEU A 286 0.61 -12.18 -10.08
N SER A 287 1.48 -12.01 -9.09
CA SER A 287 1.16 -12.34 -7.69
C SER A 287 1.59 -11.24 -6.74
N HIS A 288 0.71 -10.92 -5.79
CA HIS A 288 0.96 -9.99 -4.69
C HIS A 288 2.09 -10.42 -3.76
N MET A 289 2.53 -11.68 -3.84
CA MET A 289 3.68 -12.19 -3.09
C MET A 289 5.01 -11.64 -3.62
N HIS A 290 5.05 -11.18 -4.87
CA HIS A 290 6.23 -10.61 -5.51
C HIS A 290 6.02 -9.11 -5.77
N ARG A 291 6.30 -8.30 -4.75
CA ARG A 291 6.00 -6.85 -4.73
C ARG A 291 6.69 -6.04 -5.82
N ASN A 292 7.93 -6.42 -6.16
CA ASN A 292 8.78 -5.79 -7.16
C ASN A 292 8.50 -6.31 -8.58
N THR A 293 7.22 -6.36 -8.96
CA THR A 293 6.78 -6.94 -10.24
C THR A 293 5.97 -5.93 -11.04
N GLY A 294 6.07 -6.05 -12.35
CA GLY A 294 5.16 -5.43 -13.31
C GLY A 294 5.05 -6.33 -14.53
N PHE A 295 4.46 -5.82 -15.60
CA PHE A 295 4.28 -6.59 -16.81
C PHE A 295 4.23 -5.69 -18.05
N GLN A 296 4.57 -6.29 -19.19
CA GLN A 296 4.29 -5.73 -20.50
C GLN A 296 2.98 -6.32 -21.03
N TYR A 297 2.10 -5.47 -21.52
CA TYR A 297 0.90 -5.87 -22.23
C TYR A 297 0.73 -5.02 -23.50
N ARG A 298 0.86 -5.68 -24.66
CA ARG A 298 0.89 -5.04 -25.98
C ARG A 298 2.04 -4.02 -26.07
N ALA A 299 1.74 -2.75 -26.28
CA ALA A 299 2.71 -1.67 -26.48
C ALA A 299 2.93 -0.79 -25.22
N ASN A 300 2.47 -1.25 -24.05
CA ASN A 300 2.62 -0.55 -22.78
C ASN A 300 3.16 -1.47 -21.69
N THR A 301 3.82 -0.89 -20.69
CA THR A 301 4.18 -1.57 -19.44
C THR A 301 3.44 -0.98 -18.25
N TYR A 302 3.15 -1.82 -17.25
CA TYR A 302 2.46 -1.44 -16.02
C TYR A 302 3.23 -1.98 -14.83
N TRP A 303 3.40 -1.15 -13.82
CA TRP A 303 4.27 -1.43 -12.69
C TRP A 303 3.55 -1.21 -11.37
N ASN A 304 3.73 -2.12 -10.43
CA ASN A 304 3.30 -1.88 -9.06
C ASN A 304 4.12 -0.73 -8.46
N TRP A 305 3.51 0.07 -7.59
CA TRP A 305 4.19 1.18 -6.91
C TRP A 305 5.39 0.75 -6.06
N GLU A 306 5.48 -0.51 -5.62
CA GLU A 306 6.64 -1.06 -4.91
C GLU A 306 7.80 -1.43 -5.85
N CYS A 307 7.58 -1.44 -7.17
CA CYS A 307 8.62 -1.69 -8.16
C CYS A 307 9.36 -0.40 -8.50
N ILE A 308 10.68 -0.42 -8.41
CA ILE A 308 11.52 0.75 -8.69
C ILE A 308 11.36 1.27 -10.13
N VAL A 309 11.12 0.39 -11.10
CA VAL A 309 10.86 0.78 -12.50
C VAL A 309 9.62 1.68 -12.56
N GLY A 310 8.54 1.31 -11.86
CA GLY A 310 7.33 2.13 -11.78
C GLY A 310 7.58 3.47 -11.11
N LYS A 311 8.32 3.49 -10.00
CA LYS A 311 8.66 4.73 -9.28
C LYS A 311 9.45 5.72 -10.13
N VAL A 312 10.39 5.24 -10.93
CA VAL A 312 11.19 6.08 -11.83
C VAL A 312 10.38 6.53 -13.04
N LEU A 313 9.71 5.60 -13.73
CA LEU A 313 8.93 5.91 -14.93
C LEU A 313 7.64 6.68 -14.62
N GLY A 314 7.19 6.74 -13.36
CA GLY A 314 6.07 7.57 -12.94
C GLY A 314 6.25 9.07 -13.26
N ALA A 315 7.50 9.53 -13.38
CA ALA A 315 7.80 10.89 -13.81
C ALA A 315 7.67 11.11 -15.33
N ALA A 316 7.57 10.05 -16.13
CA ALA A 316 7.51 10.19 -17.58
C ALA A 316 6.16 10.78 -18.04
N SER A 317 6.21 11.54 -19.14
CA SER A 317 5.03 12.17 -19.72
C SER A 317 3.95 11.15 -20.09
N GLY A 318 2.70 11.43 -19.73
CA GLY A 318 1.55 10.57 -20.01
C GLY A 318 1.38 9.33 -19.13
N VAL A 319 2.30 9.07 -18.18
CA VAL A 319 2.21 7.94 -17.23
C VAL A 319 1.35 8.32 -16.04
N ASN A 320 0.32 7.54 -15.71
CA ASN A 320 -0.57 7.76 -14.58
C ASN A 320 -0.31 6.82 -13.41
N GLN A 321 -0.83 7.19 -12.24
CA GLN A 321 -0.92 6.28 -11.10
C GLN A 321 -2.32 6.27 -10.51
N ILE A 322 -2.86 5.08 -10.32
CA ILE A 322 -4.15 4.87 -9.65
C ILE A 322 -4.11 3.58 -8.85
N ALA A 323 -4.64 3.61 -7.62
CA ALA A 323 -4.76 2.45 -6.74
C ALA A 323 -3.47 1.59 -6.63
N GLY A 324 -2.29 2.21 -6.64
CA GLY A 324 -0.99 1.53 -6.50
C GLY A 324 -0.42 0.91 -7.78
N TRP A 325 -1.01 1.18 -8.94
CA TRP A 325 -0.44 0.82 -10.25
C TRP A 325 -0.04 2.05 -11.02
N ILE A 326 1.09 1.95 -11.72
CA ILE A 326 1.71 3.01 -12.50
C ILE A 326 1.75 2.57 -13.97
N GLY A 327 1.20 3.39 -14.85
CA GLY A 327 1.17 3.16 -16.29
C GLY A 327 0.18 4.09 -17.02
N PRO A 328 0.13 4.04 -18.35
CA PRO A 328 0.94 3.18 -19.22
C PRO A 328 2.37 3.73 -19.38
N CYS A 329 3.38 2.92 -19.12
CA CYS A 329 4.78 3.25 -19.38
C CYS A 329 5.21 2.74 -20.77
N ARG A 330 6.28 3.31 -21.33
CA ARG A 330 6.82 2.86 -22.64
C ARG A 330 7.14 1.37 -22.62
N PHE A 331 6.81 0.68 -23.72
CA PHE A 331 7.22 -0.71 -23.90
C PHE A 331 8.71 -0.84 -24.16
N THR A 332 9.18 -2.08 -24.07
CA THR A 332 10.55 -2.44 -24.41
C THR A 332 10.55 -3.65 -25.35
N PRO A 333 11.42 -3.66 -26.37
CA PRO A 333 11.60 -4.83 -27.23
C PRO A 333 12.30 -5.99 -26.51
N ASP A 334 12.86 -5.77 -25.31
CA ASP A 334 13.55 -6.81 -24.54
C ASP A 334 12.57 -7.81 -23.90
N LEU A 335 11.27 -7.46 -23.85
CA LEU A 335 10.20 -8.28 -23.31
C LEU A 335 9.25 -8.74 -24.42
N LYS A 336 8.62 -9.90 -24.21
CA LYS A 336 7.55 -10.38 -25.10
C LYS A 336 6.35 -9.43 -25.04
N ARG A 337 5.45 -9.56 -26.03
CA ARG A 337 4.19 -8.77 -26.09
C ARG A 337 3.36 -8.88 -24.81
N ILE A 338 3.37 -10.04 -24.14
CA ILE A 338 2.75 -10.26 -22.85
C ILE A 338 3.73 -11.02 -21.95
N GLU A 339 4.28 -10.35 -20.94
CA GLU A 339 5.28 -10.94 -20.04
C GLU A 339 5.26 -10.28 -18.67
N VAL A 340 5.24 -11.12 -17.62
CA VAL A 340 5.39 -10.67 -16.23
C VAL A 340 6.86 -10.62 -15.88
N VAL A 341 7.28 -9.51 -15.29
CA VAL A 341 8.67 -9.21 -14.97
C VAL A 341 8.81 -8.94 -13.50
N ARG A 342 9.66 -9.72 -12.82
CA ARG A 342 10.13 -9.42 -11.48
C ARG A 342 11.47 -8.69 -11.57
N VAL A 343 11.57 -7.50 -10.98
CA VAL A 343 12.77 -6.67 -11.05
C VAL A 343 13.67 -6.97 -9.87
N ASN A 344 14.91 -7.37 -10.11
CA ASN A 344 15.90 -7.50 -9.05
C ASN A 344 16.25 -6.12 -8.49
N GLN A 345 15.82 -5.84 -7.26
CA GLN A 345 16.06 -4.57 -6.57
C GLN A 345 16.54 -4.84 -5.14
N LYS A 346 17.54 -4.09 -4.69
CA LYS A 346 18.06 -4.10 -3.32
C LYS A 346 17.24 -3.13 -2.45
N PRO A 347 17.08 -3.38 -1.15
CA PRO A 347 16.39 -2.43 -0.28
C PRO A 347 17.09 -1.06 -0.24
N SER A 348 16.34 0.01 0.01
CA SER A 348 16.89 1.34 0.27
C SER A 348 17.93 1.29 1.40
N ARG A 349 18.98 2.10 1.27
CA ARG A 349 20.02 2.26 2.29
C ARG A 349 19.59 3.15 3.45
N GLN A 350 18.53 3.94 3.25
CA GLN A 350 18.03 4.91 4.23
C GLN A 350 16.79 4.37 4.95
N ARG A 351 16.73 4.59 6.27
CA ARG A 351 15.56 4.31 7.11
C ARG A 351 15.57 5.29 8.29
N LEU A 352 14.40 5.76 8.69
CA LEU A 352 14.26 6.60 9.88
C LEU A 352 14.36 5.76 11.15
N SER A 353 15.02 6.30 12.17
CA SER A 353 14.95 5.79 13.54
C SER A 353 13.80 6.44 14.32
N PRO A 354 13.34 5.86 15.45
CA PRO A 354 12.35 6.52 16.31
C PRO A 354 12.80 7.90 16.81
N LYS A 355 14.11 8.07 17.08
CA LYS A 355 14.69 9.36 17.46
C LYS A 355 14.58 10.37 16.31
N ASP A 356 14.77 9.94 15.07
CA ASP A 356 14.60 10.82 13.91
C ASP A 356 13.18 11.35 13.79
N VAL A 357 12.18 10.53 14.07
CA VAL A 357 10.79 10.97 14.06
C VAL A 357 10.53 11.97 15.20
N ALA A 358 11.10 11.74 16.39
CA ALA A 358 10.94 12.63 17.53
C ALA A 358 11.60 14.01 17.32
N THR A 359 12.78 14.07 16.69
CA THR A 359 13.52 15.32 16.44
C THR A 359 13.21 15.94 15.06
N MET A 360 12.17 15.46 14.37
CA MET A 360 11.83 15.91 13.01
C MET A 360 11.51 17.41 12.97
N CYS A 361 10.78 17.92 13.96
CA CYS A 361 10.43 19.34 14.06
C CYS A 361 11.67 20.22 14.23
N GLU A 362 12.59 19.83 15.12
CA GLU A 362 13.84 20.57 15.38
C GLU A 362 14.72 20.64 14.12
N ARG A 363 14.86 19.54 13.38
CA ARG A 363 15.67 19.50 12.15
C ARG A 363 15.07 20.28 10.98
N SER A 364 13.78 20.57 11.02
CA SER A 364 13.08 21.27 9.94
C SER A 364 12.64 22.67 10.33
N ASP A 365 13.15 23.19 11.45
CA ASP A 365 12.83 24.52 11.94
C ASP A 365 13.16 25.59 10.87
N PRO A 366 12.20 26.47 10.53
CA PRO A 366 12.44 27.56 9.56
C PRO A 366 13.39 28.63 10.07
N ILE A 367 13.40 28.86 11.38
CA ILE A 367 14.09 29.96 12.03
C ILE A 367 15.48 29.50 12.51
N GLY A 368 15.63 28.21 12.80
CA GLY A 368 16.86 27.62 13.32
C GLY A 368 16.77 27.37 14.83
N PRO A 369 17.89 27.15 15.52
CA PRO A 369 17.88 26.91 16.97
C PRO A 369 17.32 28.12 17.75
N GLU A 370 16.82 27.89 18.96
CA GLU A 370 16.36 28.97 19.83
C GLU A 370 17.49 29.95 20.16
N ASP A 371 17.30 31.24 19.84
CA ASP A 371 18.23 32.32 20.14
C ASP A 371 17.46 33.60 20.52
N SER A 372 18.14 34.50 21.24
CA SER A 372 17.67 35.81 21.65
C SER A 372 17.43 36.78 20.48
N ALA A 373 18.08 36.55 19.33
CA ALA A 373 17.92 37.34 18.12
C ALA A 373 18.13 36.47 16.88
N TYR A 374 17.45 36.84 15.79
CA TYR A 374 17.53 36.16 14.49
C TYR A 374 17.99 37.15 13.41
N PRO A 375 19.31 37.26 13.18
CA PRO A 375 19.86 38.18 12.18
C PRO A 375 19.36 37.84 10.77
N VAL A 376 18.85 38.84 10.05
CA VAL A 376 18.35 38.67 8.66
C VAL A 376 19.42 38.06 7.72
N ARG A 377 20.71 38.37 7.97
CA ARG A 377 21.84 37.84 7.18
C ARG A 377 22.01 36.32 7.26
N ASP A 378 21.40 35.67 8.25
CA ASP A 378 21.47 34.22 8.43
C ASP A 378 20.39 33.50 7.60
N TYR A 379 19.60 34.26 6.83
CA TYR A 379 18.53 33.76 5.97
C TYR A 379 18.74 34.19 4.52
N GLU A 380 18.58 33.24 3.61
CA GLU A 380 18.75 33.45 2.18
C GLU A 380 17.44 33.17 1.44
N LEU A 381 17.09 34.02 0.47
CA LEU A 381 15.97 33.75 -0.44
C LEU A 381 16.46 32.89 -1.60
N VAL A 382 16.36 31.58 -1.43
CA VAL A 382 16.82 30.60 -2.43
C VAL A 382 15.74 30.34 -3.48
N ALA A 383 16.15 30.23 -4.74
CA ALA A 383 15.29 29.93 -5.87
C ALA A 383 16.04 29.06 -6.88
N PRO A 384 15.35 28.15 -7.60
CA PRO A 384 15.95 27.40 -8.69
C PRO A 384 16.32 28.33 -9.86
N ASP A 385 17.32 27.94 -10.64
CA ASP A 385 17.62 28.58 -11.92
C ASP A 385 16.55 28.20 -12.96
N THR A 386 15.67 29.16 -13.29
CA THR A 386 14.63 29.00 -14.32
C THR A 386 14.99 29.61 -15.67
N ASP A 387 16.12 30.32 -15.76
CA ASP A 387 16.49 31.07 -16.97
C ASP A 387 17.21 30.17 -18.00
N ASP A 388 17.93 29.16 -17.53
CA ASP A 388 18.73 28.25 -18.36
C ASP A 388 18.40 26.78 -18.05
N ILE A 389 17.23 26.36 -18.57
CA ILE A 389 16.68 25.00 -18.44
C ILE A 389 17.22 24.10 -19.57
N SER A 390 17.83 22.98 -19.19
CA SER A 390 18.40 22.01 -20.14
C SER A 390 17.34 21.02 -20.67
N ASP A 391 17.16 20.97 -21.98
CA ASP A 391 16.29 19.99 -22.68
C ASP A 391 17.08 18.87 -23.38
N ALA A 392 18.35 18.70 -22.99
CA ALA A 392 19.31 17.83 -23.67
C ALA A 392 19.14 16.34 -23.34
N ILE A 393 18.46 15.99 -22.24
CA ILE A 393 18.34 14.61 -21.79
C ILE A 393 17.11 13.95 -22.42
N ARG A 394 17.32 12.79 -23.05
CA ARG A 394 16.25 11.97 -23.63
C ARG A 394 16.34 10.52 -23.21
N MET A 395 15.23 9.94 -22.77
CA MET A 395 15.17 8.51 -22.49
C MET A 395 15.14 7.73 -23.82
N GLU A 396 16.18 6.95 -24.10
CA GLU A 396 16.31 6.14 -25.32
C GLU A 396 15.56 4.81 -25.17
N LYS A 397 15.86 4.06 -24.11
CA LYS A 397 15.36 2.69 -23.94
C LYS A 397 15.30 2.25 -22.48
N LEU A 398 14.26 1.47 -22.15
CA LEU A 398 14.17 0.65 -20.95
C LEU A 398 14.72 -0.75 -21.26
N ASN A 399 15.72 -1.19 -20.51
CA ASN A 399 16.43 -2.44 -20.70
C ASN A 399 16.13 -3.45 -19.61
N PHE A 400 15.94 -4.71 -20.00
CA PHE A 400 15.87 -5.84 -19.07
C PHE A 400 16.87 -6.91 -19.45
N THR A 401 17.67 -7.33 -18.48
CA THR A 401 18.61 -8.44 -18.63
C THR A 401 18.23 -9.53 -17.65
N PRO A 402 17.94 -10.77 -18.10
CA PRO A 402 17.53 -11.84 -17.20
C PRO A 402 18.68 -12.17 -16.25
N THR A 403 18.42 -12.11 -14.95
CA THR A 403 19.40 -12.53 -13.96
C THR A 403 19.46 -14.05 -14.02
N SER A 404 20.55 -14.62 -14.55
CA SER A 404 20.69 -16.07 -14.61
C SER A 404 20.51 -16.63 -13.21
N SER A 405 19.48 -17.46 -13.03
CA SER A 405 19.28 -18.20 -11.79
C SER A 405 20.58 -18.95 -11.51
N LYS A 406 21.32 -18.54 -10.47
CA LYS A 406 22.44 -19.29 -9.93
C LYS A 406 21.89 -20.55 -9.27
N LEU A 407 21.43 -21.50 -10.08
CA LEU A 407 21.25 -22.89 -9.73
C LEU A 407 22.13 -23.71 -10.69
N ARG A 408 23.41 -23.80 -10.33
CA ARG A 408 24.18 -25.01 -10.60
C ARG A 408 23.48 -26.13 -9.81
N GLY A 409 22.89 -27.10 -10.51
CA GLY A 409 22.30 -28.27 -9.88
C GLY A 409 21.16 -28.85 -10.71
N GLU A 410 21.42 -30.00 -11.29
CA GLU A 410 20.55 -30.89 -12.06
C GLU A 410 19.10 -30.99 -11.53
N ASN A 411 18.14 -30.44 -12.28
CA ASN A 411 16.87 -31.06 -12.72
C ASN A 411 15.98 -29.99 -13.36
N ARG A 412 15.89 -30.01 -14.70
CA ARG A 412 15.01 -29.15 -15.50
C ARG A 412 13.56 -29.61 -15.41
N SER A 413 12.89 -29.30 -14.30
CA SER A 413 11.44 -29.38 -14.20
C SER A 413 10.90 -28.12 -13.51
N GLN A 414 10.17 -27.32 -14.31
CA GLN A 414 9.52 -26.04 -14.02
C GLN A 414 10.45 -24.81 -13.95
N GLU A 415 10.50 -24.06 -15.06
CA GLU A 415 10.97 -22.68 -15.05
C GLU A 415 10.17 -21.87 -14.01
N THR A 416 10.85 -21.31 -13.01
CA THR A 416 10.21 -20.49 -11.97
C THR A 416 9.75 -19.17 -12.59
N CYS A 417 8.46 -19.06 -12.91
CA CYS A 417 7.82 -17.82 -13.36
C CYS A 417 7.28 -17.03 -12.14
N PRO A 418 7.40 -15.69 -12.09
CA PRO A 418 7.98 -14.79 -13.08
C PRO A 418 9.52 -14.81 -13.09
N VAL A 419 10.09 -14.63 -14.29
CA VAL A 419 11.54 -14.50 -14.48
C VAL A 419 12.02 -13.22 -13.82
N THR A 420 13.18 -13.28 -13.16
CA THR A 420 13.79 -12.14 -12.51
C THR A 420 14.78 -11.45 -13.46
N PHE A 421 14.69 -10.12 -13.55
CA PHE A 421 15.50 -9.31 -14.45
C PHE A 421 16.20 -8.18 -13.69
N ASP A 422 17.41 -7.85 -14.10
CA ASP A 422 18.05 -6.59 -13.78
C ASP A 422 17.55 -5.53 -14.78
N ALA A 423 17.05 -4.41 -14.25
CA ALA A 423 16.50 -3.30 -15.04
C ALA A 423 17.48 -2.13 -15.14
N ALA A 424 17.54 -1.49 -16.31
CA ALA A 424 18.30 -0.27 -16.53
C ALA A 424 17.56 0.65 -17.51
N ILE A 425 17.80 1.96 -17.41
CA ILE A 425 17.32 2.94 -18.37
C ILE A 425 18.53 3.59 -19.04
N THR A 426 18.52 3.67 -20.37
CA THR A 426 19.55 4.34 -21.15
C THR A 426 19.06 5.72 -21.59
N PHE A 427 19.85 6.75 -21.30
CA PHE A 427 19.56 8.14 -21.63
C PHE A 427 20.58 8.69 -22.63
N ALA A 428 20.13 9.48 -23.61
CA ALA A 428 21.00 10.30 -24.44
C ALA A 428 21.23 11.65 -23.73
N ILE A 429 22.48 11.98 -23.45
CA ILE A 429 22.89 13.23 -22.82
C ILE A 429 24.02 13.81 -23.67
N ALA A 430 23.82 15.00 -24.25
CA ALA A 430 24.79 15.67 -25.11
C ALA A 430 25.39 14.75 -26.20
N GLY A 431 24.54 13.88 -26.79
CA GLY A 431 24.94 12.94 -27.85
C GLY A 431 25.65 11.66 -27.39
N ARG A 432 25.72 11.39 -26.08
CA ARG A 432 26.26 10.14 -25.51
C ARG A 432 25.17 9.35 -24.79
N SER A 433 25.15 8.03 -24.99
CA SER A 433 24.26 7.14 -24.24
C SER A 433 24.83 6.83 -22.86
N TRP A 434 24.01 7.02 -21.82
CA TRP A 434 24.34 6.84 -20.42
C TRP A 434 23.36 5.83 -19.78
N PRO A 435 23.81 4.59 -19.50
CA PRO A 435 22.96 3.57 -18.90
C PRO A 435 22.96 3.67 -17.37
N LEU A 436 21.78 3.87 -16.78
CA LEU A 436 21.56 3.85 -15.32
C LEU A 436 20.83 2.58 -14.90
N ARG A 437 21.52 1.75 -14.10
CA ARG A 437 20.92 0.55 -13.47
C ARG A 437 19.97 0.94 -12.34
N LEU A 438 18.77 0.39 -12.34
CA LEU A 438 17.77 0.57 -11.28
C LEU A 438 18.01 -0.43 -10.15
N THR A 439 19.08 -0.21 -9.39
CA THR A 439 19.63 -1.22 -8.47
C THR A 439 18.94 -1.24 -7.11
N TYR A 440 18.54 -0.07 -6.60
CA TYR A 440 17.99 0.09 -5.26
C TYR A 440 16.54 0.58 -5.31
N ASP A 441 15.72 -0.03 -4.46
CA ASP A 441 14.34 0.34 -4.19
C ASP A 441 14.26 1.56 -3.28
N VAL A 442 14.51 2.73 -3.85
CA VAL A 442 14.45 4.03 -3.17
C VAL A 442 13.02 4.57 -3.10
N MET A 443 12.81 5.61 -2.28
CA MET A 443 11.54 6.32 -2.18
C MET A 443 11.67 7.74 -2.73
N PHE A 444 10.64 8.18 -3.45
CA PHE A 444 10.47 9.57 -3.87
C PHE A 444 9.35 10.16 -3.03
N ILE A 445 9.67 11.09 -2.12
CA ILE A 445 8.71 11.68 -1.20
C ILE A 445 8.16 12.94 -1.86
N ALA A 446 6.87 13.00 -2.14
CA ALA A 446 6.24 14.22 -2.65
C ALA A 446 6.27 15.31 -1.58
N ALA A 447 6.89 16.44 -1.90
CA ALA A 447 7.00 17.57 -0.99
C ALA A 447 5.62 18.18 -0.71
N TYR A 448 5.43 18.67 0.51
CA TYR A 448 4.17 19.28 0.89
C TYR A 448 4.06 20.70 0.30
N PRO A 449 2.89 21.11 -0.25
CA PRO A 449 2.69 22.46 -0.76
C PRO A 449 2.93 23.53 0.32
N CYS A 450 3.68 24.57 -0.02
CA CYS A 450 3.93 25.69 0.89
C CYS A 450 2.92 26.83 0.63
N HIS A 451 2.56 27.58 1.68
CA HIS A 451 1.62 28.70 1.56
C HIS A 451 2.38 30.02 1.44
N GLY A 452 2.15 30.78 0.37
CA GLY A 452 2.69 32.14 0.23
C GLY A 452 4.21 32.23 0.02
N GLY A 453 4.82 31.18 -0.55
CA GLY A 453 6.25 31.19 -0.89
C GLY A 453 6.60 32.18 -2.04
N PRO A 454 7.90 32.34 -2.37
CA PRO A 454 9.05 31.63 -1.80
C PRO A 454 9.38 32.06 -0.37
N HIS A 455 9.82 31.10 0.44
CA HIS A 455 10.28 31.34 1.82
C HIS A 455 11.79 31.45 1.88
N VAL A 456 12.30 32.13 2.91
CA VAL A 456 13.73 32.17 3.20
C VAL A 456 14.22 30.85 3.81
N LEU A 457 15.49 30.51 3.55
CA LEU A 457 16.17 29.35 4.09
C LEU A 457 17.22 29.80 5.11
N PHE A 458 17.18 29.24 6.32
CA PHE A 458 18.22 29.45 7.32
C PHE A 458 19.55 28.82 6.87
N CYS A 459 20.66 29.54 7.01
CA CYS A 459 21.98 29.14 6.53
C CYS A 459 22.52 27.84 7.17
N GLY A 460 21.94 27.40 8.30
CA GLY A 460 22.25 26.09 8.90
C GLY A 460 21.77 24.90 8.07
N HIS A 461 20.83 25.11 7.15
CA HIS A 461 20.37 24.10 6.19
C HIS A 461 21.25 24.12 4.94
N ALA A 462 22.45 23.57 5.04
CA ALA A 462 23.40 23.52 3.95
C ALA A 462 22.84 22.76 2.72
N TYR A 463 23.01 23.33 1.55
CA TYR A 463 22.58 22.72 0.29
C TYR A 463 23.55 23.03 -0.84
N ARG A 464 23.52 22.18 -1.86
CA ARG A 464 24.21 22.36 -3.13
C ARG A 464 23.24 22.17 -4.27
N ALA A 465 22.94 23.25 -5.01
CA ALA A 465 22.14 23.18 -6.23
C ALA A 465 23.01 22.77 -7.42
N VAL A 466 22.49 21.90 -8.27
CA VAL A 466 23.13 21.44 -9.50
C VAL A 466 22.11 21.32 -10.63
N LYS A 467 22.55 21.67 -11.84
CA LYS A 467 21.78 21.41 -13.06
C LYS A 467 21.72 19.92 -13.34
N ILE A 468 20.67 19.48 -14.02
CA ILE A 468 20.43 18.06 -14.29
C ILE A 468 21.56 17.37 -15.06
N GLU A 469 22.27 18.09 -15.93
CA GLU A 469 23.39 17.57 -16.72
C GLU A 469 24.64 17.29 -15.88
N ASP A 470 24.88 18.08 -14.83
CA ASP A 470 26.04 17.94 -13.95
C ASP A 470 25.90 16.75 -12.99
N VAL A 471 24.67 16.23 -12.80
CA VAL A 471 24.39 15.07 -11.94
C VAL A 471 25.17 13.83 -12.38
N VAL A 472 25.51 13.74 -13.67
CA VAL A 472 26.31 12.66 -14.28
C VAL A 472 27.68 12.53 -13.60
N ASP A 473 28.28 13.66 -13.19
CA ASP A 473 29.61 13.71 -12.60
C ASP A 473 29.61 13.46 -11.09
N ILE A 474 28.43 13.49 -10.46
CA ILE A 474 28.27 13.26 -9.04
C ILE A 474 28.21 11.75 -8.78
N ARG A 475 29.15 11.27 -7.96
CA ARG A 475 29.24 9.89 -7.50
C ARG A 475 29.24 9.83 -5.98
N ASP A 476 28.71 8.74 -5.44
CA ASP A 476 28.75 8.43 -3.99
C ASP A 476 28.16 9.53 -3.08
N TRP A 477 27.17 10.29 -3.57
CA TRP A 477 26.49 11.31 -2.76
C TRP A 477 25.78 10.70 -1.54
N GLY A 478 25.91 11.35 -0.39
CA GLY A 478 25.33 10.87 0.87
C GLY A 478 26.00 9.60 1.41
N TYR A 479 27.10 9.14 0.80
CA TYR A 479 27.91 8.03 1.31
C TYR A 479 28.91 8.57 2.34
N SER A 480 28.62 8.40 3.64
CA SER A 480 29.67 8.58 4.65
C SER A 480 30.54 7.33 4.67
N GLU A 481 31.85 7.49 4.42
CA GLU A 481 32.85 6.42 4.44
C GLU A 481 32.70 5.49 5.66
N ARG A 482 32.15 4.29 5.44
CA ARG A 482 32.13 3.21 6.44
C ARG A 482 33.13 2.08 6.14
N MET A 483 34.14 2.31 5.30
CA MET A 483 35.23 1.36 5.08
C MET A 483 36.58 2.08 4.87
N GLY A 484 37.04 2.79 5.89
CA GLY A 484 38.44 3.14 6.05
C GLY A 484 39.03 2.26 7.15
N GLY A 485 39.92 1.33 6.77
CA GLY A 485 40.50 0.36 7.69
C GLY A 485 41.30 1.03 8.81
N SER A 486 40.99 0.65 10.04
CA SER A 486 41.95 0.61 11.13
C SER A 486 41.71 -0.67 11.90
N SER A 487 42.70 -1.55 11.82
CA SER A 487 42.84 -2.74 12.65
C SER A 487 42.67 -2.36 14.12
N VAL A 488 41.54 -2.74 14.71
CA VAL A 488 41.33 -2.72 16.15
C VAL A 488 40.69 -4.05 16.55
N SER A 489 41.26 -4.59 17.61
CA SER A 489 41.14 -5.92 18.20
C SER A 489 39.70 -6.42 18.45
N ASP A 490 39.59 -7.75 18.45
CA ASP A 490 38.43 -8.55 18.86
C ASP A 490 37.96 -8.19 20.28
N ASP A 491 37.07 -7.21 20.39
CA ASP A 491 36.17 -7.04 21.52
C ASP A 491 34.73 -6.94 20.97
N GLU A 492 33.85 -7.83 21.44
CA GLU A 492 32.43 -7.87 21.11
C GLU A 492 31.75 -6.51 21.42
N PRO A 493 31.14 -5.80 20.45
CA PRO A 493 30.54 -4.50 20.71
C PRO A 493 29.14 -4.63 21.31
N ASP A 494 28.90 -3.82 22.35
CA ASP A 494 27.62 -3.64 23.04
C ASP A 494 26.51 -3.15 22.09
N ASP A 495 25.27 -3.60 22.30
CA ASP A 495 24.11 -3.37 21.42
C ASP A 495 23.71 -1.88 21.36
N THR A 496 24.18 -1.08 22.33
CA THR A 496 24.06 0.39 22.34
C THR A 496 24.96 1.09 21.31
N GLN A 497 26.13 0.51 20.96
CA GLN A 497 27.04 1.09 19.96
C GLN A 497 26.54 0.93 18.52
N LYS A 498 25.78 -0.14 18.23
CA LYS A 498 25.07 -0.28 16.94
C LYS A 498 24.06 0.85 16.75
N VAL A 499 23.36 1.27 17.80
CA VAL A 499 22.33 2.33 17.74
C VAL A 499 22.96 3.70 17.51
N THR A 500 24.15 4.00 18.05
CA THR A 500 24.84 5.28 17.83
C THR A 500 25.45 5.45 16.44
N LEU A 501 25.72 4.37 15.70
CA LEU A 501 26.30 4.45 14.37
C LEU A 501 25.30 4.93 13.28
N TYR A 502 23.99 4.81 13.49
CA TYR A 502 22.96 5.12 12.50
C TYR A 502 22.49 6.59 12.47
N HIS A 503 23.17 7.49 13.18
CA HIS A 503 22.88 8.93 13.10
C HIS A 503 23.32 9.51 11.74
N ASN A 504 22.46 9.39 10.73
CA ASN A 504 22.56 10.19 9.50
C ASN A 504 22.05 11.61 9.79
N THR A 505 22.87 12.44 10.44
CA THR A 505 22.68 13.89 10.33
C THR A 505 23.02 14.25 8.89
N VAL A 506 22.00 14.54 8.08
CA VAL A 506 22.15 15.10 6.73
C VAL A 506 23.07 16.30 6.87
N LYS A 507 24.27 16.24 6.29
CA LYS A 507 25.25 17.34 6.38
C LYS A 507 24.92 18.43 5.37
N GLU A 508 24.52 18.01 4.18
CA GLU A 508 24.24 18.87 3.04
C GLU A 508 23.20 18.18 2.15
N VAL A 509 22.26 18.95 1.62
CA VAL A 509 21.24 18.48 0.68
C VAL A 509 21.64 18.81 -0.76
N LEU A 510 21.69 17.80 -1.63
CA LEU A 510 21.82 18.01 -3.07
C LEU A 510 20.47 18.40 -3.64
N VAL A 511 20.38 19.57 -4.25
CA VAL A 511 19.19 20.03 -4.97
C VAL A 511 19.44 19.84 -6.46
N ILE A 512 18.73 18.88 -7.06
CA ILE A 512 18.78 18.59 -8.49
C ILE A 512 17.67 19.37 -9.19
N GLU A 513 18.06 20.28 -10.08
CA GLU A 513 17.13 21.07 -10.89
C GLU A 513 16.69 20.28 -12.12
N ALA A 514 15.64 19.47 -11.99
CA ALA A 514 15.08 18.62 -13.04
C ALA A 514 13.87 19.30 -13.72
N LEU A 515 14.03 20.57 -14.10
CA LEU A 515 13.02 21.39 -14.78
C LEU A 515 12.95 21.10 -16.28
N GLY A 516 11.90 21.54 -16.97
CA GLY A 516 11.75 21.39 -18.42
C GLY A 516 11.06 20.07 -18.82
N VAL A 517 11.75 19.26 -19.62
CA VAL A 517 11.18 17.99 -20.11
C VAL A 517 11.08 16.93 -19.01
N ALA A 518 10.01 16.14 -19.04
CA ALA A 518 9.76 15.04 -18.09
C ALA A 518 10.91 14.02 -17.97
N ASP A 519 11.69 13.84 -19.04
CA ASP A 519 12.85 12.94 -19.04
C ASP A 519 13.95 13.38 -18.04
N ASN A 520 14.02 14.67 -17.69
CA ASN A 520 14.94 15.19 -16.66
C ASN A 520 14.61 14.61 -15.28
N GLU A 521 13.33 14.58 -14.91
CA GLU A 521 12.91 14.00 -13.65
C GLU A 521 13.10 12.46 -13.65
N VAL A 522 12.77 11.79 -14.76
CA VAL A 522 13.03 10.35 -14.92
C VAL A 522 14.51 10.04 -14.75
N PHE A 523 15.40 10.88 -15.30
CA PHE A 523 16.85 10.75 -15.14
C PHE A 523 17.28 10.94 -13.69
N ALA A 524 16.82 12.00 -13.01
CA ALA A 524 17.12 12.25 -11.59
C ALA A 524 16.67 11.08 -10.70
N ARG A 525 15.46 10.56 -10.93
CA ARG A 525 14.93 9.39 -10.21
C ARG A 525 15.73 8.12 -10.52
N ALA A 526 16.15 7.90 -11.77
CA ALA A 526 16.99 6.78 -12.15
C ALA A 526 18.38 6.84 -11.48
N TRP A 527 18.98 8.04 -11.41
CA TRP A 527 20.25 8.27 -10.73
C TRP A 527 20.15 7.96 -9.24
N CYS A 528 19.06 8.41 -8.59
CA CYS A 528 18.77 8.10 -7.19
C CYS A 528 18.70 6.58 -6.94
N SER A 529 18.01 5.83 -7.81
CA SER A 529 17.95 4.37 -7.75
C SER A 529 19.28 3.68 -8.03
N HIS A 530 20.13 4.27 -8.87
CA HIS A 530 21.45 3.74 -9.19
C HIS A 530 22.37 3.75 -7.96
N TRP A 531 22.39 4.87 -7.23
CA TRP A 531 23.26 5.08 -6.07
C TRP A 531 22.63 4.65 -4.75
N GLY A 532 21.31 4.45 -4.72
CA GLY A 532 20.58 3.99 -3.54
C GLY A 532 20.24 5.10 -2.55
N VAL A 533 19.97 6.30 -3.08
CA VAL A 533 19.53 7.48 -2.32
C VAL A 533 18.06 7.77 -2.61
N SER A 534 17.27 7.94 -1.55
CA SER A 534 15.87 8.41 -1.62
C SER A 534 15.85 9.93 -1.64
N ALA A 535 14.84 10.51 -2.26
CA ALA A 535 14.78 11.95 -2.52
C ALA A 535 13.41 12.54 -2.21
N VAL A 536 13.39 13.81 -1.85
CA VAL A 536 12.16 14.63 -1.86
C VAL A 536 11.96 15.15 -3.28
N THR A 537 10.77 14.98 -3.85
CA THR A 537 10.38 15.52 -5.15
C THR A 537 9.45 16.71 -4.92
N ALA A 538 9.85 17.89 -5.39
CA ALA A 538 9.12 19.12 -5.17
C ALA A 538 8.75 19.80 -6.49
N ASN A 539 7.45 19.98 -6.72
CA ASN A 539 6.95 20.82 -7.79
C ASN A 539 7.16 22.29 -7.41
N ILE A 540 7.97 23.03 -8.18
CA ILE A 540 8.33 24.42 -7.88
C ILE A 540 7.14 25.37 -7.86
N ASN A 541 6.04 25.01 -8.54
CA ASN A 541 4.78 25.77 -8.57
C ASN A 541 3.93 25.59 -7.30
N ARG A 542 4.27 24.61 -6.44
CA ARG A 542 3.53 24.29 -5.20
C ARG A 542 4.40 24.37 -3.96
N THR A 543 5.68 24.03 -4.07
CA THR A 543 6.62 23.98 -2.95
C THR A 543 7.90 24.70 -3.34
N CYS A 544 8.22 25.78 -2.64
CA CYS A 544 9.47 26.51 -2.86
C CYS A 544 10.69 25.68 -2.44
N MET A 545 11.85 26.02 -3.02
CA MET A 545 13.12 25.34 -2.77
C MET A 545 13.51 25.31 -1.29
N ALA A 546 13.30 26.39 -0.54
CA ALA A 546 13.60 26.41 0.90
C ALA A 546 12.78 25.37 1.69
N CYS A 547 11.48 25.23 1.37
CA CYS A 547 10.62 24.25 2.02
C CYS A 547 10.99 22.81 1.66
N SER A 548 11.37 22.55 0.40
CA SER A 548 11.77 21.20 -0.02
C SER A 548 13.12 20.78 0.61
N VAL A 549 14.08 21.69 0.74
CA VAL A 549 15.33 21.45 1.50
C VAL A 549 15.03 21.12 2.96
N ARG A 550 14.20 21.94 3.63
CA ARG A 550 13.80 21.68 5.03
C ARG A 550 13.07 20.36 5.21
N GLU A 551 12.21 19.99 4.26
CA GLU A 551 11.51 18.69 4.27
C GLU A 551 12.48 17.52 4.09
N ALA A 552 13.54 17.68 3.28
CA ALA A 552 14.60 16.68 3.16
C ALA A 552 15.34 16.48 4.50
N TYR A 553 15.69 17.58 5.20
CA TYR A 553 16.23 17.51 6.57
C TYR A 553 15.27 16.85 7.56
N ALA A 554 13.97 17.16 7.47
CA ALA A 554 12.94 16.51 8.29
C ALA A 554 12.96 14.98 8.09
N ALA A 555 12.97 14.56 6.83
CA ALA A 555 12.90 13.17 6.38
C ALA A 555 14.24 12.41 6.46
N CYS A 556 15.33 13.05 6.91
CA CYS A 556 16.70 12.53 6.89
C CYS A 556 17.17 12.09 5.48
N LEU A 557 16.80 12.87 4.46
CA LEU A 557 17.17 12.67 3.07
C LEU A 557 18.16 13.75 2.62
N SER A 558 19.14 13.35 1.80
CA SER A 558 20.21 14.24 1.33
C SER A 558 20.01 14.68 -0.13
N VAL A 559 18.85 14.42 -0.73
CA VAL A 559 18.55 14.73 -2.13
C VAL A 559 17.16 15.33 -2.24
N VAL A 560 17.06 16.42 -2.98
CA VAL A 560 15.83 17.07 -3.44
C VAL A 560 15.86 17.09 -4.96
N ILE A 561 14.74 16.75 -5.59
CA ILE A 561 14.53 16.86 -7.03
C ILE A 561 13.47 17.95 -7.23
N LEU A 562 13.85 19.07 -7.83
CA LEU A 562 12.94 20.13 -8.21
C LEU A 562 12.39 19.86 -9.60
N THR A 563 11.08 20.00 -9.78
CA THR A 563 10.37 19.67 -11.02
C THR A 563 9.33 20.75 -11.32
N ASP A 564 8.90 20.87 -12.58
CA ASP A 564 7.76 21.73 -12.96
C ASP A 564 6.40 21.13 -12.55
N GLY A 565 6.41 19.86 -12.11
CA GLY A 565 5.24 19.02 -11.99
C GLY A 565 4.59 18.70 -13.33
N ARG A 566 3.40 18.09 -13.27
CA ARG A 566 2.59 17.82 -14.46
C ARG A 566 1.99 19.10 -15.01
N LYS A 567 1.93 19.22 -16.34
CA LYS A 567 1.17 20.28 -17.01
C LYS A 567 -0.32 20.07 -16.75
N ASP A 568 -1.05 21.14 -16.43
CA ASP A 568 -2.48 21.08 -16.11
C ASP A 568 -3.34 20.44 -17.22
N GLU A 569 -2.88 20.49 -18.49
CA GLU A 569 -3.52 19.81 -19.63
C GLU A 569 -3.67 18.30 -19.44
N ASP A 570 -2.69 17.64 -18.81
CA ASP A 570 -2.73 16.20 -18.54
C ASP A 570 -3.76 15.86 -17.44
N ILE A 571 -4.04 16.80 -16.53
CA ILE A 571 -5.00 16.65 -15.42
C ILE A 571 -6.41 16.96 -15.92
N GLU A 572 -6.60 18.05 -16.67
CA GLU A 572 -7.89 18.42 -17.23
C GLU A 572 -8.38 17.42 -18.29
N GLU A 573 -7.49 16.79 -19.08
CA GLU A 573 -7.91 15.72 -20.00
C GLU A 573 -8.43 14.49 -19.24
N ILE A 574 -7.87 14.20 -18.06
CA ILE A 574 -8.33 13.12 -17.18
C ILE A 574 -9.66 13.50 -16.53
N GLU A 575 -9.76 14.69 -15.93
CA GLU A 575 -10.97 15.19 -15.27
C GLU A 575 -12.14 15.36 -16.25
N ARG A 576 -11.91 15.95 -17.43
CA ARG A 576 -12.94 16.05 -18.48
C ARG A 576 -13.34 14.69 -19.05
N ARG A 577 -12.51 13.65 -18.93
CA ARG A 577 -12.88 12.28 -19.32
C ARG A 577 -13.66 11.57 -18.23
N THR A 578 -13.37 11.84 -16.95
CA THR A 578 -14.15 11.29 -15.83
C THR A 578 -15.51 11.99 -15.63
N ASP A 579 -15.64 13.26 -16.02
CA ASP A 579 -16.88 14.04 -15.88
C ASP A 579 -17.82 13.98 -17.10
N ARG A 580 -17.41 13.32 -18.19
CA ARG A 580 -18.22 13.20 -19.42
C ARG A 580 -19.14 11.98 -19.47
N ASP A 581 -19.09 11.12 -18.46
CA ASP A 581 -19.93 9.92 -18.28
C ASP A 581 -20.47 9.87 -16.85
#